data_AF-A0A927QQ34-F1
#
_entry.id   AF-A0A927QQ34-F1
#
_cell.length_a   1.000
_cell.length_b   1.000
_cell.length_c   1.000
_cell.angle_alpha   90.00
_cell.angle_beta   90.00
_cell.angle_gamma   90.00
#
_symmetry.space_group_name_H-M   'P 1'
#
loop_
_entity.id
_entity.type
_entity.pdbx_description
1 polymer ?
#
loop_
_entity_poly.entity_id
_entity_poly.type
_entity_poly.pdbx_seq_one_letter_code
_entity_poly.pdbx_strand_id
1 'polypeptide(L)'
;MTEHYNHSSFNTNSGQVLGIKDASRTAGATALQWGDTLTADHLWSIVDAGGGYAKIVNKNSGMVLGIQNMSTSSGAQALQWDDTGTADHLWRIAAEDGSTPFTS
;
A
#
# COMPACT_ATOMS: atom_id res chain seq x y z
N MET A 1 -22.79 -4.08 -1.31
CA MET A 1 -22.02 -2.83 -1.29
C MET A 1 -20.81 -3.13 -0.42
N THR A 2 -19.63 -3.34 -1.01
CA THR A 2 -18.44 -3.69 -0.24
C THR A 2 -17.94 -2.42 0.44
N GLU A 3 -17.92 -2.41 1.77
CA GLU A 3 -17.38 -1.28 2.51
C GLU A 3 -15.84 -1.31 2.41
N HIS A 4 -15.26 -0.27 1.83
CA HIS A 4 -13.81 -0.09 1.80
C HIS A 4 -13.36 0.51 3.13
N TYR A 5 -13.11 -0.37 4.11
CA TYR A 5 -12.48 0.04 5.36
C TYR A 5 -11.04 0.51 5.10
N ASN A 6 -10.63 1.55 5.84
CA ASN A 6 -9.24 1.96 5.87
C ASN A 6 -8.56 1.24 7.05
N HIS A 7 -7.35 0.76 6.82
CA HIS A 7 -6.60 -0.05 7.76
C HIS A 7 -5.22 0.56 8.00
N SER A 8 -4.77 0.55 9.25
CA SER A 8 -3.35 0.68 9.57
C SER A 8 -2.70 -0.69 9.43
N SER A 9 -1.50 -0.76 8.85
CA SER A 9 -0.71 -1.99 8.73
C SER A 9 0.45 -1.95 9.71
N PHE A 10 0.43 -2.79 10.74
CA PHE A 10 1.44 -2.82 11.79
C PHE A 10 2.56 -3.82 11.48
N ASN A 11 3.79 -3.41 11.72
CA ASN A 11 4.90 -4.33 11.83
C ASN A 11 4.93 -4.94 13.24
N THR A 12 4.80 -6.27 13.34
CA THR A 12 4.76 -6.96 14.64
C THR A 12 6.02 -6.78 15.49
N ASN A 13 7.19 -6.60 14.85
CA ASN A 13 8.46 -6.47 15.57
C ASN A 13 8.66 -5.04 16.13
N SER A 14 8.33 -4.01 15.36
CA SER A 14 8.56 -2.61 15.79
C SER A 14 7.32 -1.93 16.38
N GLY A 15 6.13 -2.47 16.16
CA GLY A 15 4.85 -1.80 16.49
C GLY A 15 4.56 -0.57 15.62
N GLN A 16 5.42 -0.28 14.63
CA GLN A 16 5.26 0.85 13.71
C GLN A 16 4.31 0.50 12.58
N VAL A 17 3.77 1.53 11.93
CA VAL A 17 2.81 1.38 10.83
C VAL A 17 3.43 1.75 9.50
N LEU A 18 2.91 1.17 8.41
CA LEU A 18 3.22 1.62 7.06
C LEU A 18 2.65 3.04 6.84
N GLY A 19 3.51 3.98 6.49
CA GLY A 19 3.15 5.38 6.25
C GLY A 19 3.91 6.00 5.08
N ILE A 20 3.55 7.24 4.75
CA ILE A 20 4.22 8.05 3.73
C ILE A 20 5.07 9.13 4.39
N LYS A 21 6.32 9.26 3.93
CA LYS A 21 7.27 10.21 4.50
C LYS A 21 6.70 11.63 4.51
N ASP A 22 6.81 12.27 5.67
CA ASP A 22 6.39 13.65 5.92
C ASP A 22 4.89 13.90 5.61
N ALA A 23 4.06 12.85 5.66
CA ALA A 23 2.66 12.86 5.22
C ALA A 23 2.45 13.47 3.82
N SER A 24 3.46 13.34 2.96
CA SER A 24 3.47 13.97 1.64
C SER A 24 2.29 13.50 0.80
N ARG A 25 1.76 14.43 -0.02
CA ARG A 25 0.70 14.15 -1.01
C ARG A 25 1.24 14.17 -2.44
N THR A 26 2.56 14.15 -2.60
CA THR A 26 3.21 14.19 -3.91
C THR A 26 3.58 12.78 -4.39
N ALA A 27 3.45 12.54 -5.69
CA ALA A 27 3.97 11.33 -6.31
C ALA A 27 5.48 11.21 -6.06
N GLY A 28 5.94 10.00 -5.79
CA GLY A 28 7.33 9.69 -5.51
C GLY A 28 7.72 9.77 -4.04
N ALA A 29 6.80 10.16 -3.16
CA ALA A 29 7.09 10.14 -1.72
C ALA A 29 7.29 8.71 -1.22
N THR A 30 8.35 8.51 -0.44
CA THR A 30 8.75 7.22 0.10
C THR A 30 7.70 6.63 1.03
N ALA A 31 7.40 5.34 0.84
CA ALA A 31 6.69 4.54 1.83
C ALA A 31 7.69 3.93 2.82
N LEU A 32 7.40 4.03 4.11
CA LEU A 32 8.28 3.56 5.18
C LEU A 32 7.49 3.08 6.40
N GLN A 33 8.17 2.46 7.35
CA GLN A 33 7.61 2.28 8.69
C GLN A 33 7.77 3.56 9.52
N TRP A 34 6.74 3.92 10.28
CA TRP A 34 6.74 5.11 11.13
C TRP A 34 5.97 4.88 12.42
N GLY A 35 6.24 5.70 13.44
CA GLY A 35 5.45 5.68 14.68
C GLY A 35 3.99 6.01 14.38
N ASP A 36 3.05 5.22 14.91
CA ASP A 36 1.63 5.44 14.65
C ASP A 36 1.15 6.74 15.30
N THR A 37 0.86 7.74 14.45
CA THR A 37 0.34 9.05 14.85
C THR A 37 -1.16 9.17 14.64
N LEU A 38 -1.86 8.09 14.27
CA LEU A 38 -3.30 8.09 13.93
C LEU A 38 -3.67 9.08 12.81
N THR A 39 -2.71 9.46 11.98
CA THR A 39 -2.90 10.37 10.85
C THR A 39 -3.25 9.61 9.57
N ALA A 40 -3.96 10.27 8.66
CA ALA A 40 -4.53 9.62 7.47
C ALA A 40 -3.47 9.08 6.49
N ASP A 41 -2.22 9.54 6.56
CA ASP A 41 -1.11 9.06 5.74
C ASP A 41 -0.62 7.66 6.13
N HIS A 42 -1.07 7.13 7.27
CA HIS A 42 -0.83 5.76 7.69
C HIS A 42 -2.00 4.81 7.38
N LEU A 43 -3.11 5.36 6.87
CA LEU A 43 -4.33 4.61 6.59
C LEU A 43 -4.36 4.20 5.12
N TRP A 44 -4.61 2.91 4.89
CA TRP A 44 -4.62 2.31 3.56
C TRP A 44 -5.92 1.56 3.32
N SER A 45 -6.47 1.69 2.11
CA SER A 45 -7.57 0.85 1.65
C SER A 45 -7.06 -0.15 0.62
N ILE A 46 -7.58 -1.37 0.67
CA ILE A 46 -7.28 -2.41 -0.31
C ILE A 46 -8.46 -2.47 -1.29
N VAL A 47 -8.17 -2.25 -2.56
CA VAL A 47 -9.17 -2.16 -3.63
C VAL A 47 -8.88 -3.24 -4.65
N ASP A 48 -9.84 -4.14 -4.88
CA ASP A 48 -9.72 -5.20 -5.89
C ASP A 48 -9.41 -4.60 -7.28
N ALA A 49 -8.42 -5.17 -7.96
CA ALA A 49 -8.00 -4.81 -9.30
C ALA A 49 -8.23 -5.95 -10.31
N GLY A 50 -8.87 -7.05 -9.88
CA GLY A 50 -9.15 -8.23 -10.68
C GLY A 50 -7.96 -9.19 -10.77
N GLY A 51 -8.24 -10.42 -11.19
CA GLY A 51 -7.21 -11.45 -11.40
C GLY A 51 -6.43 -11.85 -10.14
N GLY A 52 -6.99 -11.61 -8.95
CA GLY A 52 -6.34 -11.86 -7.65
C GLY A 52 -5.36 -10.77 -7.22
N TYR A 53 -5.36 -9.61 -7.89
CA TYR A 53 -4.56 -8.45 -7.53
C TYR A 53 -5.40 -7.36 -6.89
N ALA A 54 -4.77 -6.52 -6.08
CA ALA A 54 -5.36 -5.35 -5.48
C ALA A 54 -4.44 -4.14 -5.58
N LYS A 55 -5.03 -2.95 -5.51
CA LYS A 55 -4.35 -1.68 -5.27
C LYS A 55 -4.40 -1.36 -3.78
N ILE A 56 -3.31 -0.80 -3.25
CA ILE A 56 -3.21 -0.37 -1.86
C ILE A 56 -3.19 1.16 -1.89
N VAL A 57 -4.33 1.78 -1.57
CA VAL A 57 -4.58 3.21 -1.75
C VAL A 57 -4.40 3.95 -0.43
N ASN A 58 -3.53 4.96 -0.40
CA ASN A 58 -3.33 5.81 0.76
C ASN A 58 -4.51 6.75 0.96
N LYS A 59 -5.03 6.86 2.18
CA LYS A 59 -6.20 7.69 2.48
C LYS A 59 -5.92 9.19 2.42
N ASN A 60 -4.71 9.64 2.74
CA ASN A 60 -4.36 11.06 2.76
C ASN A 60 -4.16 11.64 1.35
N SER A 61 -3.47 10.90 0.47
CA SER A 61 -3.17 11.36 -0.89
C SER A 61 -4.16 10.85 -1.94
N GLY A 62 -4.79 9.70 -1.73
CA GLY A 62 -5.55 8.99 -2.77
C GLY A 62 -4.67 8.25 -3.79
N MET A 63 -3.35 8.30 -3.61
CA MET A 63 -2.36 7.63 -4.45
C MET A 63 -2.20 6.15 -4.05
N VAL A 64 -1.55 5.37 -4.90
CA VAL A 64 -1.34 3.93 -4.70
C VAL A 64 0.09 3.62 -4.31
N LEU A 65 0.28 2.56 -3.52
CA LEU A 65 1.59 1.99 -3.24
C LEU A 65 2.18 1.37 -4.51
N GLY A 66 3.38 1.80 -4.89
CA GLY A 66 4.09 1.32 -6.07
C GLY A 66 5.57 1.04 -5.81
N ILE A 67 6.22 0.37 -6.77
CA ILE A 67 7.67 0.16 -6.79
C ILE A 67 8.32 1.13 -7.76
N GLN A 68 9.32 1.88 -7.26
CA GLN A 68 9.99 2.92 -8.03
C GLN A 68 10.51 2.41 -9.38
N ASN A 69 10.17 3.13 -10.45
CA ASN A 69 10.58 2.87 -11.83
C ASN A 69 10.23 1.46 -12.34
N MET A 70 9.18 0.83 -11.81
CA MET A 70 8.82 -0.56 -12.12
C MET A 70 9.97 -1.56 -11.89
N SER A 71 10.90 -1.23 -11.00
CA SER A 71 12.10 -2.02 -10.80
C SER A 71 11.77 -3.43 -10.30
N THR A 72 12.42 -4.44 -10.89
CA THR A 72 12.35 -5.83 -10.44
C THR A 72 13.52 -6.21 -9.55
N SER A 73 14.40 -5.27 -9.22
CA SER A 73 15.57 -5.51 -8.38
C SER A 73 15.17 -5.68 -6.91
N SER A 74 15.79 -6.65 -6.24
CA SER A 74 15.65 -6.80 -4.79
C SER A 74 16.08 -5.52 -4.07
N GLY A 75 15.27 -5.06 -3.13
CA GLY A 75 15.51 -3.81 -2.38
C GLY A 75 15.06 -2.55 -3.13
N ALA A 76 14.34 -2.66 -4.25
CA ALA A 76 13.70 -1.52 -4.89
C ALA A 76 12.79 -0.76 -3.89
N GLN A 77 12.82 0.57 -3.98
CA GLN A 77 12.08 1.42 -3.08
C GLN A 77 10.58 1.37 -3.36
N ALA A 78 9.79 1.19 -2.31
CA ALA A 78 8.36 1.44 -2.34
C ALA A 78 8.05 2.94 -2.12
N LEU A 79 7.05 3.44 -2.82
CA LEU A 79 6.62 4.83 -2.80
C LEU A 79 5.12 4.95 -3.05
N GLN A 80 4.54 6.13 -2.87
CA GLN A 80 3.23 6.44 -3.43
C GLN A 80 3.33 7.05 -4.83
N TRP A 81 2.42 6.69 -5.71
CA TRP A 81 2.33 7.26 -7.05
C TRP A 81 0.87 7.41 -7.51
N ASP A 82 0.68 8.24 -8.52
CA ASP A 82 -0.60 8.31 -9.22
C ASP A 82 -0.96 6.94 -9.79
N ASP A 83 -2.24 6.56 -9.74
CA ASP A 83 -2.68 5.28 -10.29
C ASP A 83 -2.64 5.29 -11.82
N THR A 84 -1.52 4.86 -12.40
CA THR A 84 -1.29 4.78 -13.85
C THR A 84 -1.74 3.45 -14.46
N GLY A 85 -2.32 2.54 -13.67
CA GLY A 85 -2.72 1.19 -14.12
C GLY A 85 -1.55 0.26 -14.47
N THR A 86 -0.32 0.65 -14.12
CA THR A 86 0.89 -0.14 -14.38
C THR A 86 1.06 -1.25 -13.33
N ALA A 87 1.78 -2.31 -13.71
CA ALA A 87 1.88 -3.53 -12.91
C ALA A 87 2.61 -3.35 -11.57
N ASP A 88 3.45 -2.33 -11.45
CA ASP A 88 4.17 -1.99 -10.22
C ASP A 88 3.27 -1.44 -9.11
N HIS A 89 2.00 -1.14 -9.41
CA HIS A 89 0.97 -0.74 -8.45
C HIS A 89 0.07 -1.91 -8.00
N LEU A 90 0.25 -3.09 -8.60
CA LEU A 90 -0.62 -4.25 -8.38
C LEU A 90 0.03 -5.22 -7.39
N TRP A 91 -0.66 -5.46 -6.29
CA TRP A 91 -0.19 -6.29 -5.20
C TRP A 91 -1.08 -7.51 -5.03
N ARG A 92 -0.48 -8.67 -4.79
CA ARG A 92 -1.22 -9.84 -4.32
C ARG A 92 -1.10 -9.89 -2.81
N ILE A 93 -2.23 -9.84 -2.12
CA ILE A 93 -2.28 -10.09 -0.68
C ILE A 93 -2.37 -11.61 -0.49
N ALA A 94 -1.42 -12.18 0.23
CA ALA A 94 -1.40 -13.62 0.53
C ALA A 94 -1.38 -13.78 2.06
N ALA A 95 -2.19 -14.70 2.56
CA ALA A 95 -2.09 -15.21 3.92
C ALA A 95 -0.83 -16.07 4.07
N GLU A 96 -0.43 -16.33 5.32
CA GLU A 96 0.78 -17.10 5.64
C GLU A 96 0.75 -18.53 5.09
N ASP A 97 -0.45 -19.09 4.87
CA ASP A 97 -0.65 -20.39 4.20
C ASP A 97 -0.64 -20.31 2.66
N GLY A 98 -0.42 -19.12 2.11
CA GLY A 98 -0.42 -18.84 0.67
C GLY A 98 -1.80 -18.62 0.05
N SER A 99 -2.89 -18.66 0.83
CA SER A 99 -4.23 -18.35 0.34
C SER A 99 -4.39 -16.84 0.08
N THR A 100 -5.15 -16.45 -0.94
CA THR A 100 -5.43 -15.03 -1.21
C THR A 100 -6.81 -14.66 -0.63
N PRO A 101 -6.95 -13.58 0.14
CA PRO A 101 -8.22 -13.19 0.75
C PRO A 101 -9.25 -12.67 -0.27
N PHE A 102 -8.85 -12.48 -1.52
CA PHE A 102 -9.71 -12.09 -2.65
C PHE A 102 -9.93 -13.28 -3.59
N THR A 103 -10.60 -14.32 -3.10
CA THR A 103 -11.25 -15.30 -3.97
C THR A 103 -12.75 -15.05 -3.92
N SER A 104 -13.36 -14.96 -5.11
CA SER A 104 -14.76 -14.64 -5.36
C SER A 104 -15.73 -15.63 -4.73
#